data_AF-A0A840L818-F1
#
_entry.id   AF-A0A840L818-F1
#
_cell.length_a   1.000
_cell.length_b   1.000
_cell.length_c   1.000
_cell.angle_alpha   90.00
_cell.angle_beta   90.00
_cell.angle_gamma   90.00
#
_symmetry.space_group_name_H-M   'P 1'
#
loop_
_entity.id
_entity.type
_entity.pdbx_description
1 polymer ?
#
loop_
_entity_poly.entity_id
_entity_poly.type
_entity_poly.pdbx_seq_one_letter_code
_entity_poly.pdbx_strand_id
1 'polypeptide(L)'
;MRAREKLEFSRFAKFCQAIYARGMSTMNISLPDSLKTFVDSQVSQRGYGTSSEYVRELIRRDQDKQQLRSLLLAGAESEPTPAVDAGYFEVLRKRVLQPAGKRKKA
;
A
#
# COMPACT_ATOMS: atom_id res chain seq x y z
N MET A 1 39.44 -26.49 1.61
CA MET A 1 38.70 -25.25 1.28
C MET A 1 37.35 -25.44 0.58
N ARG A 2 37.04 -26.57 -0.10
CA ARG A 2 35.80 -26.71 -0.91
C ARG A 2 34.47 -26.95 -0.15
N ALA A 3 34.51 -27.21 1.17
CA ALA A 3 33.30 -27.54 1.94
C ALA A 3 32.57 -26.32 2.51
N ARG A 4 33.31 -25.25 2.87
CA ARG A 4 32.71 -23.99 3.39
C ARG A 4 32.03 -23.18 2.29
N GLU A 5 32.56 -23.23 1.07
CA GLU A 5 31.99 -22.55 -0.10
C GLU A 5 30.64 -23.15 -0.53
N LYS A 6 30.48 -24.48 -0.40
CA LYS A 6 29.20 -25.17 -0.65
C LYS A 6 28.12 -24.83 0.39
N LEU A 7 28.49 -24.57 1.64
CA LEU A 7 27.55 -24.18 2.69
C LEU A 7 27.06 -22.73 2.53
N GLU A 8 27.96 -21.81 2.17
CA GLU A 8 27.64 -20.41 1.87
C GLU A 8 26.72 -20.28 0.65
N PHE A 9 26.99 -21.05 -0.42
CA PHE A 9 26.13 -21.07 -1.61
C PHE A 9 24.73 -21.65 -1.32
N SER A 10 24.65 -22.69 -0.47
CA SER A 10 23.37 -23.26 -0.01
C SER A 10 22.58 -22.27 0.85
N ARG A 11 23.26 -21.45 1.66
CA ARG A 11 22.64 -20.43 2.51
C ARG A 11 22.11 -19.25 1.68
N PHE A 12 22.82 -18.87 0.62
CA PHE A 12 22.39 -17.82 -0.32
C PHE A 12 21.19 -18.28 -1.18
N ALA A 13 21.19 -19.51 -1.68
CA ALA A 13 20.06 -20.08 -2.41
C ALA A 13 18.76 -20.11 -1.57
N LYS A 14 18.87 -20.42 -0.27
CA LYS A 14 17.74 -20.39 0.67
C LYS A 14 17.24 -18.98 1.00
N PHE A 15 18.12 -17.97 0.95
CA PHE A 15 17.74 -16.55 1.12
C PHE A 15 16.86 -16.06 -0.04
N CYS A 16 17.21 -16.41 -1.28
CA CYS A 16 16.36 -16.14 -2.44
C CYS A 16 15.02 -16.90 -2.32
N GLN A 17 15.06 -18.16 -1.91
CA GLN A 17 13.85 -18.98 -1.79
C GLN A 17 12.87 -18.47 -0.73
N ALA A 18 13.36 -17.92 0.40
CA ALA A 18 12.50 -17.38 1.45
C ALA A 18 11.73 -16.10 1.02
N ILE A 19 12.30 -15.30 0.12
CA ILE A 19 11.64 -14.10 -0.43
C ILE A 19 10.69 -14.46 -1.58
N TYR A 20 11.00 -15.48 -2.38
CA TYR A 20 10.11 -15.97 -3.45
C TYR A 20 8.99 -16.93 -2.96
N ALA A 21 9.08 -17.46 -1.73
CA ALA A 21 8.09 -18.39 -1.16
C ALA A 21 6.82 -17.72 -0.59
N ARG A 22 6.72 -16.38 -0.56
CA ARG A 22 5.41 -15.72 -0.48
C ARG A 22 4.74 -15.80 -1.84
N GLY A 23 4.35 -17.02 -2.21
CA GLY A 23 3.59 -17.29 -3.41
C GLY A 23 2.36 -16.40 -3.45
N MET A 24 2.15 -15.73 -4.58
CA MET A 24 0.90 -15.05 -4.84
C MET A 24 -0.24 -16.05 -4.62
N SER A 25 -1.10 -15.79 -3.63
CA SER A 25 -2.30 -16.60 -3.45
C SER A 25 -3.17 -16.45 -4.69
N THR A 26 -3.57 -17.57 -5.29
CA THR A 26 -4.41 -17.58 -6.48
C THR A 26 -5.87 -17.39 -6.08
N MET A 27 -6.60 -16.64 -6.90
CA MET A 27 -8.04 -16.43 -6.75
C MET A 27 -8.69 -16.59 -8.12
N ASN A 28 -9.52 -17.62 -8.28
CA ASN A 28 -10.26 -17.87 -9.52
C ASN A 28 -11.60 -17.14 -9.47
N ILE A 29 -11.95 -16.45 -10.56
CA ILE A 29 -13.18 -15.66 -10.66
C ILE A 29 -13.83 -15.98 -12.00
N SER A 30 -15.12 -16.30 -12.00
CA SER A 30 -15.91 -16.41 -13.23
C SER A 30 -16.60 -15.09 -13.52
N LEU A 31 -16.52 -14.62 -14.76
CA LEU A 31 -17.12 -13.37 -15.22
C LEU A 31 -18.08 -13.65 -16.38
N PRO A 32 -19.22 -12.96 -16.47
CA PRO A 32 -20.00 -12.91 -17.71
C PRO A 32 -19.16 -12.38 -18.87
N ASP A 33 -19.49 -12.80 -20.10
CA ASP A 33 -18.73 -12.44 -21.31
C ASP A 33 -18.51 -10.93 -21.45
N SER A 34 -19.54 -10.13 -21.14
CA SER A 34 -19.46 -8.67 -21.19
C SER A 34 -18.37 -8.10 -20.28
N LEU A 35 -18.24 -8.62 -19.06
CA LEU A 35 -17.21 -8.18 -18.11
C LEU A 35 -15.83 -8.70 -18.51
N LYS A 36 -15.74 -9.92 -19.07
CA LYS A 36 -14.48 -10.44 -19.60
C LYS A 36 -13.96 -9.54 -20.75
N THR A 37 -14.80 -9.22 -21.73
CA THR A 37 -14.44 -8.33 -22.84
C THR A 37 -13.98 -6.96 -22.35
N PHE A 38 -14.67 -6.40 -21.34
CA PHE A 38 -14.24 -5.15 -20.73
C PHE A 38 -12.84 -5.27 -20.10
N VAL A 39 -12.60 -6.30 -19.28
CA VAL A 39 -11.29 -6.52 -18.65
C VAL A 39 -10.19 -6.68 -19.71
N ASP A 40 -10.43 -7.47 -20.75
CA ASP A 40 -9.47 -7.67 -21.84
C ASP A 40 -9.12 -6.34 -22.54
N SER A 41 -10.11 -5.46 -22.74
CA SER A 41 -9.89 -4.13 -23.31
C SER A 41 -9.04 -3.25 -22.39
N GLN A 42 -9.23 -3.34 -21.07
CA GLN A 42 -8.43 -2.58 -20.11
C GLN A 42 -6.99 -3.08 -20.08
N VAL A 43 -6.79 -4.39 -20.18
CA VAL A 43 -5.46 -5.00 -20.27
C VAL A 43 -4.72 -4.49 -21.51
N SER A 44 -5.36 -4.55 -22.69
CA SER A 44 -4.72 -4.11 -23.94
C SER A 44 -4.44 -2.61 -24.00
N GLN A 45 -5.33 -1.77 -23.48
CA GLN A 45 -5.23 -0.31 -23.62
C GLN A 45 -4.33 0.33 -22.56
N ARG A 46 -4.26 -0.23 -21.35
CA ARG A 46 -3.55 0.37 -20.22
C ARG A 46 -2.23 -0.31 -19.88
N GLY A 47 -1.78 -1.24 -20.72
CA GLY A 47 -0.47 -1.88 -20.61
C GLY A 47 -0.36 -2.89 -19.46
N TYR A 48 -1.46 -3.47 -18.98
CA TYR A 48 -1.39 -4.58 -18.04
C TYR A 48 -0.94 -5.85 -18.78
N GLY A 49 -0.16 -6.70 -18.12
CA GLY A 49 0.30 -7.97 -18.68
C GLY A 49 -0.74 -9.09 -18.58
N THR A 50 -1.67 -9.01 -17.63
CA THR A 50 -2.72 -10.03 -17.43
C THR A 50 -4.01 -9.45 -16.85
N SER A 51 -5.13 -10.14 -17.05
CA SER A 51 -6.42 -9.82 -16.43
C SER A 51 -6.32 -9.81 -14.89
N SER A 52 -5.56 -10.74 -14.30
CA SER A 52 -5.35 -10.81 -12.85
C SER A 52 -4.58 -9.60 -12.33
N GLU A 53 -3.71 -8.98 -13.14
CA GLU A 53 -3.01 -7.76 -12.76
C GLU A 53 -3.96 -6.56 -12.71
N TYR A 54 -4.80 -6.42 -13.74
CA TYR A 54 -5.84 -5.39 -13.76
C TYR A 54 -6.77 -5.50 -12.55
N VAL A 55 -7.23 -6.72 -12.23
CA VAL A 55 -8.12 -6.96 -11.08
C VAL A 55 -7.42 -6.65 -9.75
N ARG A 56 -6.15 -7.02 -9.58
CA ARG A 56 -5.38 -6.66 -8.36
C ARG A 56 -5.29 -5.16 -8.18
N GLU A 57 -5.06 -4.42 -9.27
CA GLU A 57 -4.99 -2.97 -9.23
C GLU A 57 -6.36 -2.34 -8.90
N LEU A 58 -7.46 -2.87 -9.46
CA LEU A 58 -8.80 -2.44 -9.08
C LEU A 58 -9.08 -2.63 -7.59
N ILE A 59 -8.67 -3.76 -7.01
CA ILE A 59 -8.84 -4.05 -5.58
C ILE A 59 -8.06 -3.04 -4.73
N ARG A 60 -6.81 -2.70 -5.10
CA ARG A 60 -6.04 -1.68 -4.37
C ARG A 60 -6.71 -0.31 -4.40
N ARG A 61 -7.18 0.11 -5.58
CA ARG A 61 -7.91 1.38 -5.72
C ARG A 61 -9.20 1.41 -4.90
N ASP A 62 -9.88 0.27 -4.79
CA ASP A 62 -11.06 0.15 -3.92
C ASP A 62 -10.68 0.28 -2.45
N GLN A 63 -9.61 -0.40 -2.01
CA GLN A 63 -9.07 -0.27 -0.66
C GLN A 63 -8.70 1.18 -0.33
N ASP A 64 -8.03 1.90 -1.24
CA ASP A 64 -7.67 3.31 -1.06
C ASP A 64 -8.92 4.19 -0.89
N LYS A 65 -9.97 3.94 -1.69
CA LYS A 65 -11.25 4.65 -1.56
C LYS A 65 -11.94 4.36 -0.23
N GLN A 66 -11.94 3.11 0.22
CA GLN A 66 -12.50 2.73 1.51
C GLN A 66 -11.73 3.40 2.66
N GLN A 67 -10.40 3.43 2.57
CA GLN A 67 -9.56 4.12 3.55
C GLN A 67 -9.85 5.62 3.60
N LEU A 68 -9.92 6.28 2.44
CA LEU A 68 -10.27 7.70 2.38
C LEU A 68 -11.65 7.97 2.97
N ARG A 69 -12.64 7.14 2.63
CA ARG A 69 -14.00 7.26 3.20
C ARG A 69 -13.98 7.14 4.72
N SER A 70 -13.22 6.19 5.26
CA SER A 70 -13.07 6.01 6.70
C SER A 70 -12.50 7.26 7.38
N LEU A 71 -11.45 7.86 6.80
CA LEU A 71 -10.85 9.10 7.31
C LEU A 71 -11.82 10.29 7.26
N LEU A 72 -12.62 10.41 6.21
CA LEU A 72 -13.63 11.47 6.09
C LEU A 72 -14.73 11.32 7.14
N LEU A 73 -15.19 10.10 7.40
CA LEU A 73 -16.17 9.83 8.45
C LEU A 73 -15.59 10.13 9.84
N ALA A 74 -14.37 9.67 10.12
CA ALA A 74 -13.69 9.98 11.38
C ALA A 74 -13.50 11.51 11.58
N GLY A 75 -13.21 12.25 10.50
CA GLY A 75 -13.14 13.70 10.55
C GLY A 75 -14.50 14.36 10.79
N ALA A 76 -15.57 13.87 10.16
CA ALA A 76 -16.93 14.37 10.34
C ALA A 76 -17.49 14.10 11.75
N GLU A 77 -17.07 12.99 12.37
CA GLU A 77 -17.42 12.61 13.75
C GLU A 77 -16.56 13.35 14.80
N SER A 78 -15.51 14.06 14.38
CA SER A 78 -14.65 14.80 15.30
C SER A 78 -15.31 16.08 15.80
N GLU A 79 -14.90 16.51 17.00
CA GLU A 79 -15.42 17.75 17.60
C GLU A 79 -15.16 18.96 16.69
N PRO A 80 -16.18 19.78 16.40
CA PRO A 80 -16.00 20.99 15.60
C PRO A 80 -14.98 21.93 16.24
N THR A 81 -13.98 22.36 15.46
CA THR A 81 -13.06 23.41 15.91
C THR A 81 -13.59 24.78 15.52
N PRO A 82 -13.14 25.85 16.20
CA PRO A 82 -13.33 27.21 15.69
C PRO A 82 -12.80 27.36 14.26
N ALA A 83 -13.30 28.36 13.55
CA ALA A 83 -12.85 28.67 12.20
C ALA A 83 -11.32 28.80 12.15
N VAL A 84 -10.70 28.06 11.23
CA VAL A 84 -9.25 28.07 11.05
C VAL A 84 -8.84 29.37 10.35
N ASP A 85 -7.97 30.15 10.98
CA ASP A 85 -7.47 31.42 10.47
C ASP A 85 -5.94 31.42 10.23
N ALA A 86 -5.39 32.56 9.81
CA ALA A 86 -3.96 32.70 9.59
C ALA A 86 -3.15 32.51 10.90
N GLY A 87 -3.69 32.96 12.04
CA GLY A 87 -3.05 32.83 13.35
C GLY A 87 -2.89 31.37 13.78
N TYR A 88 -3.89 30.54 13.51
CA TYR A 88 -3.82 29.09 13.70
C TYR A 88 -2.62 28.47 12.96
N PHE A 89 -2.44 28.79 11.67
CA PHE A 89 -1.32 28.25 10.89
C PHE A 89 0.05 28.80 11.35
N GLU A 90 0.13 30.06 11.78
CA GLU A 90 1.36 30.63 12.35
C GLU A 90 1.81 29.89 13.61
N VAL A 91 0.87 29.59 14.51
CA VAL A 91 1.15 28.78 15.71
C VAL A 91 1.58 27.36 15.33
N LEU A 92 0.91 26.75 14.35
CA LEU A 92 1.23 25.40 13.89
C LEU A 92 2.64 25.30 13.29
N ARG A 93 3.03 26.26 12.44
CA ARG A 93 4.39 26.33 11.86
C ARG A 93 5.44 26.49 12.95
N LYS A 94 5.22 27.39 13.90
CA LYS A 94 6.13 27.58 15.05
C LYS A 94 6.30 26.29 15.85
N ARG A 95 5.24 25.50 16.04
CA ARG A 95 5.30 24.18 16.70
C ARG A 95 6.13 23.17 15.92
N VAL A 96 5.95 23.05 14.61
CA VAL A 96 6.69 22.09 13.77
C VAL A 96 8.18 22.42 13.71
N LEU A 97 8.53 23.71 13.77
CA LEU A 97 9.91 24.19 13.76
C LEU A 97 10.62 24.09 15.12
N GLN A 98 9.89 23.81 16.21
CA GLN A 98 10.55 23.55 17.49
C GLN A 98 11.24 22.17 17.43
N PRO A 99 12.54 22.07 17.76
CA PRO A 99 13.21 20.79 17.85
C PRO A 99 12.50 19.95 18.91
N ALA A 100 12.20 18.69 18.58
CA ALA A 100 11.55 17.76 19.50
C ALA A 100 12.36 17.72 20.81
N GLY A 101 11.87 18.39 21.85
CA GLY A 101 12.50 18.40 23.16
C GLY A 101 12.71 16.96 23.60
N LYS A 102 13.94 16.62 24.00
CA LYS A 102 14.37 15.29 24.43
C LYS A 102 13.25 14.61 25.23
N ARG A 103 12.57 13.61 24.65
CA ARG A 103 11.70 12.71 25.42
C ARG A 103 12.58 12.11 26.53
N LYS A 104 12.33 12.50 27.78
CA LYS A 104 12.94 11.80 28.92
C LYS A 104 12.49 10.35 28.83
N LYS A 105 13.42 9.45 28.55
CA LYS A 105 13.21 8.01 28.73
C LYS A 105 13.01 7.80 30.24
N ALA A 106 11.82 7.32 30.60
CA ALA A 106 11.61 6.62 31.86
C ALA A 106 12.23 5.22 31.74
#